data_AF-A0A0U5ETN9-F1
#
_entry.id   AF-A0A0U5ETN9-F1
#
_cell.length_a   1.000
_cell.length_b   1.000
_cell.length_c   1.000
_cell.angle_alpha   90.00
_cell.angle_beta   90.00
_cell.angle_gamma   90.00
#
_symmetry.space_group_name_H-M   'P 1'
#
loop_
_entity.id
_entity.type
_entity.pdbx_description
1 polymer ?
#
loop_
_entity_poly.entity_id
_entity_poly.type
_entity_poly.pdbx_seq_one_letter_code
_entity_poly.pdbx_strand_id
1 'polypeptide(L)'
;MHKCYHNYYWKGGKPHGQELVDPLSPLAYKIVTDPYGKRYSIEKYREGQFERIVYDSLLLDFRHLTAANQMAWQRENLKEDETSLVCLLRNQEDRAILLETHHFDAGVCLSCAISSIHGLPLATQKLYYQSKQHLFDGVVLFDLESRPVMMKTYQVDPLSGEFTTLLKEEWDMQVMPQLLHAFNPLQAG
;
A
#
# COMPACT_ATOMS: atom_id res chain seq x y z
N MET A 1 22.02 10.30 17.67
CA MET A 1 21.85 8.91 17.21
C MET A 1 20.54 8.81 16.46
N HIS A 2 20.56 8.25 15.25
CA HIS A 2 19.33 7.90 14.57
C HIS A 2 18.70 6.68 15.26
N LYS A 3 17.38 6.72 15.46
CA LYS A 3 16.65 5.62 16.11
C LYS A 3 16.40 4.50 15.09
N CYS A 4 16.68 3.27 15.49
CA CYS A 4 16.36 2.06 14.75
C CYS A 4 15.27 1.29 15.50
N TYR A 5 14.43 0.58 14.74
CA TYR A 5 13.24 -0.10 15.25
C TYR A 5 13.22 -1.54 14.74
N HIS A 6 12.77 -2.49 15.56
CA HIS A 6 12.55 -3.87 15.11
C HIS A 6 11.39 -3.93 14.11
N ASN A 7 10.39 -3.07 14.32
CA ASN A 7 9.12 -3.14 13.63
C ASN A 7 8.56 -1.72 13.37
N TYR A 8 7.51 -1.60 12.55
CA TYR A 8 6.79 -0.33 12.37
C TYR A 8 5.35 -0.54 11.90
N TYR A 9 4.54 0.49 12.08
CA TYR A 9 3.15 0.53 11.61
C TYR A 9 2.84 1.87 10.95
N TRP A 10 1.71 1.93 10.27
CA TRP A 10 1.20 3.13 9.62
C TRP A 10 0.06 3.75 10.42
N LYS A 11 0.06 5.08 10.54
CA LYS A 11 -1.04 5.84 11.15
C LYS A 11 -1.24 7.16 10.41
N GLY A 12 -2.42 7.36 9.83
CA GLY A 12 -2.72 8.55 9.04
C GLY A 12 -1.78 8.73 7.84
N GLY A 13 -1.37 7.63 7.21
CA GLY A 13 -0.39 7.64 6.11
C GLY A 13 1.04 8.02 6.52
N LYS A 14 1.36 7.98 7.82
CA LYS A 14 2.72 8.23 8.34
C LYS A 14 3.27 6.97 9.02
N PRO A 15 4.57 6.66 8.85
CA PRO A 15 5.18 5.51 9.52
C PRO A 15 5.56 5.84 10.96
N HIS A 16 5.37 4.86 11.85
CA HIS A 16 5.69 4.93 13.27
C HIS A 16 6.51 3.70 13.67
N GLY A 17 7.68 3.94 14.26
CA GLY A 17 8.57 2.87 14.72
C GLY A 17 8.05 2.18 15.97
N GLN A 18 8.27 0.88 16.06
CA GLN A 18 7.95 0.03 17.22
C GLN A 18 9.21 -0.68 17.67
N GLU A 19 9.38 -0.78 18.99
CA GLU A 19 10.47 -1.53 19.64
C GLU A 19 11.86 -1.03 19.21
N LEU A 20 12.43 -0.11 20.00
CA LEU A 20 13.78 0.39 19.73
C LEU A 20 14.81 -0.75 19.79
N VAL A 21 15.71 -0.77 18.80
CA VAL A 21 16.78 -1.77 18.71
C VAL A 21 18.13 -1.13 18.43
N ASP A 22 19.19 -1.88 18.71
CA ASP A 22 20.54 -1.53 18.29
C ASP A 22 20.63 -1.52 16.75
N PRO A 23 21.25 -0.51 16.13
CA PRO A 23 21.51 -0.48 14.68
C PRO A 23 22.21 -1.72 14.12
N LEU A 24 22.98 -2.44 14.95
CA LEU A 24 23.66 -3.69 14.58
C LEU A 24 22.77 -4.94 14.74
N SER A 25 21.48 -4.78 15.05
CA SER A 25 20.54 -5.91 15.09
C SER A 25 20.47 -6.63 13.74
N PRO A 26 20.17 -7.94 13.72
CA PRO A 26 20.04 -8.72 12.50
C PRO A 26 19.05 -8.12 11.49
N LEU A 27 17.99 -7.48 11.99
CA LEU A 27 17.03 -6.72 11.21
C LEU A 27 16.71 -5.42 11.95
N ALA A 28 16.76 -4.30 11.24
CA ALA A 28 16.37 -3.00 11.75
C ALA A 28 15.71 -2.15 10.67
N TYR A 29 14.70 -1.38 11.06
CA TYR A 29 14.09 -0.35 10.23
C TYR A 29 14.43 1.03 10.78
N LYS A 30 14.74 1.96 9.89
CA LYS A 30 15.01 3.35 10.23
C LYS A 30 14.01 4.23 9.50
N ILE A 31 13.26 5.00 10.28
CA ILE A 31 12.32 5.99 9.76
C ILE A 31 13.06 7.32 9.69
N VAL A 32 13.30 7.80 8.48
CA VAL A 32 13.95 9.08 8.22
C VAL A 32 12.87 10.10 7.93
N THR A 33 12.90 11.21 8.67
CA THR A 33 11.96 12.32 8.50
C THR A 33 12.73 13.59 8.22
N ASP A 34 12.22 14.42 7.31
CA ASP A 34 12.76 15.77 7.16
C ASP A 34 12.49 16.60 8.44
N PRO A 35 13.22 17.72 8.65
CA PRO A 35 13.04 18.55 9.85
C PRO A 35 11.62 19.10 10.04
N TYR A 36 10.84 19.18 8.95
CA TYR A 36 9.49 19.73 8.94
C TYR A 36 8.38 18.67 9.01
N GLY A 37 8.72 17.37 9.05
CA GLY A 37 7.74 16.28 9.04
C GLY A 37 6.86 16.25 7.78
N LYS A 38 7.36 16.79 6.68
CA LYS A 38 6.70 16.74 5.37
C LYS A 38 7.13 15.51 4.59
N ARG A 39 8.33 14.99 4.77
CA ARG A 39 8.85 13.83 4.03
C ARG A 39 9.26 12.72 4.97
N TYR A 40 8.96 11.51 4.55
CA TYR A 40 9.21 10.27 5.28
C TYR A 40 9.84 9.26 4.33
N SER A 41 10.88 8.58 4.80
CA SER A 41 11.44 7.39 4.17
C SER A 41 11.59 6.30 5.21
N ILE A 42 11.42 5.05 4.79
CA ILE A 42 11.68 3.88 5.62
C ILE A 42 12.82 3.12 4.97
N GLU A 43 13.94 3.03 5.68
CA GLU A 43 15.11 2.28 5.28
C GLU A 43 15.12 0.96 6.03
N LYS A 44 15.45 -0.14 5.34
CA LYS A 44 15.66 -1.46 5.93
C LYS A 44 17.14 -1.76 6.00
N TYR A 45 17.56 -2.28 7.13
CA TYR A 45 18.92 -2.69 7.41
C TYR A 45 18.95 -4.16 7.84
N ARG A 46 20.00 -4.87 7.42
CA ARG A 46 20.29 -6.24 7.82
C ARG A 46 21.73 -6.33 8.31
N GLU A 47 21.94 -6.86 9.51
CA GLU A 47 23.27 -6.97 10.13
C GLU A 47 24.05 -5.63 10.12
N GLY A 48 23.34 -4.53 10.39
CA GLY A 48 23.90 -3.17 10.39
C GLY A 48 24.17 -2.57 9.00
N GLN A 49 23.93 -3.29 7.91
CA GLN A 49 24.11 -2.79 6.54
C GLN A 49 22.79 -2.36 5.92
N PHE A 50 22.82 -1.30 5.12
CA PHE A 50 21.65 -0.86 4.36
C PHE A 50 21.27 -1.92 3.32
N GLU A 51 20.02 -2.38 3.36
CA GLU A 51 19.46 -3.35 2.42
C GLU A 51 18.70 -2.63 1.30
N ARG A 52 17.68 -1.82 1.65
CA ARG A 52 16.81 -1.12 0.68
C ARG A 52 15.98 -0.01 1.31
N ILE A 53 15.45 0.87 0.46
CA ILE A 53 14.33 1.76 0.82
C ILE A 53 13.03 0.98 0.65
N VAL A 54 12.22 0.92 1.71
CA VAL A 54 10.91 0.27 1.71
C VAL A 54 9.81 1.25 1.28
N TYR A 55 9.96 2.52 1.65
CA TYR A 55 9.01 3.57 1.31
C TYR A 55 9.73 4.90 1.19
N ASP A 56 9.33 5.72 0.22
CA ASP A 56 9.74 7.11 0.11
C ASP A 56 8.57 7.98 -0.34
N SER A 57 8.15 8.90 0.54
CA SER A 57 7.09 9.87 0.26
C SER A 57 7.38 10.80 -0.93
N LEU A 58 8.63 10.90 -1.37
CA LEU A 58 8.98 11.65 -2.57
C LEU A 58 8.43 10.99 -3.84
N LEU A 59 8.36 9.66 -3.85
CA LEU A 59 7.86 8.89 -4.99
C LEU A 59 6.34 8.69 -4.92
N LEU A 60 5.83 8.38 -3.73
CA LEU A 60 4.40 8.27 -3.49
C LEU A 60 4.10 8.60 -2.04
N ASP A 61 3.48 9.75 -1.81
CA ASP A 61 2.98 10.10 -0.49
C ASP A 61 1.60 9.48 -0.27
N PHE A 62 1.51 8.48 0.60
CA PHE A 62 0.24 7.81 0.88
C PHE A 62 -0.85 8.75 1.40
N ARG A 63 -0.49 9.89 1.99
CA ARG A 63 -1.46 10.91 2.43
C ARG A 63 -2.19 11.57 1.25
N HIS A 64 -1.64 11.49 0.05
CA HIS A 64 -2.28 11.99 -1.17
C HIS A 64 -3.24 10.97 -1.81
N LEU A 65 -3.37 9.77 -1.25
CA LEU A 65 -4.29 8.73 -1.75
C LEU A 65 -5.73 8.85 -1.18
N THR A 66 -6.03 9.94 -0.48
CA THR A 66 -7.39 10.26 -0.05
C THR A 66 -8.25 10.70 -1.24
N ALA A 67 -9.55 10.39 -1.22
CA ALA A 67 -10.48 10.71 -2.30
C ALA A 67 -10.40 12.19 -2.76
N ALA A 68 -10.32 13.13 -1.82
CA ALA A 68 -10.22 14.56 -2.10
C ALA A 68 -9.02 14.94 -3.00
N ASN A 69 -7.89 14.25 -2.84
CA ASN A 69 -6.66 14.51 -3.61
C ASN A 69 -6.66 13.80 -4.98
N GLN A 70 -7.52 12.80 -5.16
CA GLN A 70 -7.61 12.00 -6.38
C GLN A 70 -8.72 12.46 -7.32
N MET A 71 -9.57 13.41 -6.91
CA MET A 71 -10.75 13.84 -7.68
C MET A 71 -10.45 14.29 -9.12
N ALA A 72 -9.24 14.76 -9.38
CA ALA A 72 -8.82 15.27 -10.68
C ALA A 72 -7.82 14.34 -11.40
N TRP A 73 -7.63 13.12 -10.90
CA TRP A 73 -6.73 12.17 -11.55
C TRP A 73 -7.42 11.56 -12.77
N GLN A 74 -6.67 11.49 -13.86
CA GLN A 74 -7.09 10.84 -15.10
C GLN A 74 -6.40 9.49 -15.22
N ARG A 75 -7.14 8.48 -15.67
CA ARG A 75 -6.65 7.13 -15.91
C ARG A 75 -6.59 6.87 -17.41
N GLU A 76 -5.42 6.50 -17.89
CA GLU A 76 -5.15 6.11 -19.27
C GLU A 76 -4.78 4.63 -19.31
N ASN A 77 -5.50 3.81 -20.09
CA ASN A 77 -5.17 2.40 -20.25
C ASN A 77 -4.03 2.27 -21.28
N LEU A 78 -2.89 1.73 -20.85
CA LEU A 78 -1.72 1.57 -21.72
C LEU A 78 -1.67 0.18 -22.37
N LYS A 79 -2.04 -0.86 -21.62
CA LYS A 79 -2.00 -2.24 -22.07
C LYS A 79 -3.05 -3.06 -21.34
N GLU A 80 -3.74 -3.92 -22.06
CA GLU A 80 -4.72 -4.87 -21.52
C GLU A 80 -4.46 -6.25 -22.12
N ASP A 81 -4.44 -7.26 -21.26
CA ASP A 81 -4.46 -8.67 -21.63
C ASP A 81 -5.47 -9.43 -20.76
N GLU A 82 -5.64 -10.72 -21.00
CA GLU A 82 -6.67 -11.54 -20.32
C GLU A 82 -6.55 -11.56 -18.79
N THR A 83 -5.36 -11.28 -18.26
CA THR A 83 -5.05 -11.42 -16.83
C THR A 83 -4.57 -10.13 -16.19
N SER A 84 -4.32 -9.08 -16.97
CA SER A 84 -3.75 -7.84 -16.46
C SER A 84 -4.14 -6.60 -17.26
N LEU A 85 -4.22 -5.49 -16.54
CA LEU A 85 -4.49 -4.16 -17.11
C LEU A 85 -3.49 -3.17 -16.53
N VAL A 86 -2.70 -2.55 -17.40
CA VAL A 86 -1.73 -1.52 -17.03
C VAL A 86 -2.32 -0.16 -17.33
N CYS A 87 -2.35 0.69 -16.32
CA CYS A 87 -2.89 2.03 -16.38
C CYS A 87 -1.86 3.06 -15.95
N LEU A 88 -1.88 4.21 -16.61
CA LEU A 88 -1.15 5.41 -16.24
C LEU A 88 -2.11 6.37 -15.55
N LEU A 89 -1.75 6.83 -14.35
CA LEU A 89 -2.47 7.90 -13.67
C LEU A 89 -1.78 9.23 -13.89
N ARG A 90 -2.56 10.24 -14.27
CA ARG A 90 -2.11 11.62 -14.52
C ARG A 90 -2.87 12.59 -13.62
N ASN A 91 -2.26 13.70 -13.24
CA ASN A 91 -2.95 14.77 -12.51
C ASN A 91 -3.66 15.75 -13.49
N GLN A 92 -4.32 16.78 -12.94
CA GLN A 92 -4.99 17.80 -13.76
C GLN A 92 -4.08 18.62 -14.68
N GLU A 93 -2.76 18.58 -14.47
CA GLU A 93 -1.77 19.27 -15.30
C GLU A 93 -1.15 18.32 -16.34
N ASP A 94 -1.77 17.16 -16.60
CA ASP A 94 -1.28 16.11 -17.49
C ASP A 94 0.09 15.53 -17.10
N ARG A 95 0.50 15.68 -15.83
CA ARG A 95 1.72 15.06 -15.32
C ARG A 95 1.43 13.63 -14.90
N ALA A 96 2.20 12.70 -15.46
CA ALA A 96 2.23 11.31 -15.02
C ALA A 96 2.61 11.22 -13.54
N ILE A 97 1.78 10.53 -12.76
CA ILE A 97 1.95 10.34 -11.32
C ILE A 97 2.55 8.95 -11.06
N LEU A 98 1.85 7.91 -11.50
CA LEU A 98 2.18 6.52 -11.21
C LEU A 98 1.57 5.56 -12.24
N LEU A 99 2.09 4.34 -12.25
CA LEU A 99 1.56 3.22 -13.01
C LEU A 99 0.85 2.25 -12.07
N GLU A 100 -0.33 1.80 -12.48
CA GLU A 100 -1.09 0.74 -11.82
C GLU A 100 -1.17 -0.48 -12.72
N THR A 101 -0.71 -1.63 -12.23
CA THR A 101 -0.86 -2.91 -12.90
C THR A 101 -1.87 -3.74 -12.12
N HIS A 102 -3.09 -3.81 -12.64
CA HIS A 102 -4.19 -4.60 -12.11
C HIS A 102 -4.04 -6.05 -12.56
N HIS A 103 -4.29 -6.99 -11.66
CA HIS A 103 -4.22 -8.43 -11.92
C HIS A 103 -5.58 -9.08 -11.66
N PHE A 104 -6.07 -9.80 -12.66
CA PHE A 104 -7.39 -10.41 -12.69
C PHE A 104 -7.31 -11.92 -12.61
N ASP A 105 -8.29 -12.49 -11.93
CA ASP A 105 -8.53 -13.94 -11.86
C ASP A 105 -10.02 -14.19 -12.04
N ALA A 106 -10.35 -14.98 -13.07
CA ALA A 106 -11.71 -15.25 -13.52
C ALA A 106 -12.55 -13.96 -13.70
N GLY A 107 -11.95 -12.92 -14.31
CA GLY A 107 -12.61 -11.63 -14.55
C GLY A 107 -12.71 -10.69 -13.34
N VAL A 108 -12.20 -11.09 -12.17
CA VAL A 108 -12.23 -10.27 -10.95
C VAL A 108 -10.83 -9.76 -10.61
N CYS A 109 -10.67 -8.44 -10.41
CA CYS A 109 -9.39 -7.86 -9.99
C CYS A 109 -9.07 -8.26 -8.55
N LEU A 110 -7.93 -8.91 -8.32
CA LEU A 110 -7.48 -9.38 -7.00
C LEU A 110 -6.37 -8.53 -6.40
N SER A 111 -5.55 -7.90 -7.24
CA SER A 111 -4.49 -7.03 -6.76
C SER A 111 -4.12 -5.98 -7.79
N CYS A 112 -3.54 -4.89 -7.31
CA CYS A 112 -2.99 -3.84 -8.13
C CYS A 112 -1.59 -3.49 -7.61
N ALA A 113 -0.56 -3.71 -8.43
CA ALA A 113 0.79 -3.26 -8.15
C ALA A 113 0.92 -1.78 -8.55
N ILE A 114 1.44 -0.96 -7.65
CA ILE A 114 1.66 0.47 -7.85
C ILE A 114 3.15 0.71 -8.02
N SER A 115 3.53 1.36 -9.12
CA SER A 115 4.91 1.69 -9.42
C SER A 115 5.07 3.15 -9.86
N SER A 116 6.28 3.67 -9.75
CA SER A 116 6.61 4.96 -10.35
C SER A 116 6.50 4.87 -11.87
N ILE A 117 6.47 6.01 -12.54
CA ILE A 117 6.51 6.09 -14.01
C ILE A 117 7.75 5.46 -14.63
N HIS A 118 8.79 5.20 -13.83
CA HIS A 118 10.04 4.54 -14.22
C HIS A 118 10.06 3.04 -13.88
N GLY A 119 8.94 2.49 -13.40
CA GLY A 119 8.81 1.08 -13.04
C GLY A 119 9.37 0.70 -11.66
N LEU A 120 9.68 1.68 -10.80
CA LEU A 120 10.09 1.38 -9.42
C LEU A 120 8.87 0.96 -8.60
N PRO A 121 8.87 -0.21 -7.93
CA PRO A 121 7.76 -0.62 -7.08
C PRO A 121 7.58 0.36 -5.91
N LEU A 122 6.33 0.73 -5.60
CA LEU A 122 6.01 1.68 -4.53
C LEU A 122 5.06 1.08 -3.48
N ALA A 123 4.04 0.34 -3.93
CA ALA A 123 3.03 -0.24 -3.06
C ALA A 123 2.25 -1.33 -3.79
N THR A 124 1.43 -2.07 -3.05
CA THR A 124 0.49 -3.04 -3.60
C THR A 124 -0.87 -2.87 -2.95
N GLN A 125 -1.93 -2.86 -3.73
CA GLN A 125 -3.29 -3.01 -3.25
C GLN A 125 -3.74 -4.46 -3.42
N LYS A 126 -4.38 -5.02 -2.41
CA LYS A 126 -5.08 -6.31 -2.52
C LYS A 126 -6.57 -6.07 -2.35
N LEU A 127 -7.37 -6.72 -3.19
CA LEU A 127 -8.81 -6.65 -3.21
C LEU A 127 -9.37 -7.94 -2.60
N TYR A 128 -10.33 -7.78 -1.70
CA TYR A 128 -10.98 -8.83 -0.94
C TYR A 128 -12.46 -8.83 -1.27
N TYR A 129 -12.98 -10.04 -1.45
CA TYR A 129 -14.37 -10.31 -1.82
C TYR A 129 -14.91 -11.48 -1.00
N GLN A 130 -16.04 -11.29 -0.32
CA GLN A 130 -16.71 -12.35 0.42
C GLN A 130 -17.17 -13.50 -0.49
N SER A 131 -17.51 -13.19 -1.75
CA SER A 131 -17.82 -14.19 -2.78
C SER A 131 -16.65 -15.16 -3.07
N LYS A 132 -15.40 -14.73 -2.79
CA LYS A 132 -14.19 -15.56 -2.87
C LYS A 132 -13.72 -16.05 -1.49
N GLN A 133 -14.63 -16.18 -0.52
CA GLN A 133 -14.36 -16.66 0.85
C GLN A 133 -13.44 -15.76 1.70
N HIS A 134 -13.27 -14.49 1.32
CA HIS A 134 -12.61 -13.52 2.19
C HIS A 134 -13.54 -13.06 3.32
N LEU A 135 -12.95 -12.52 4.40
CA LEU A 135 -13.72 -12.09 5.57
C LEU A 135 -14.58 -10.84 5.32
N PHE A 136 -14.23 -10.03 4.31
CA PHE A 136 -14.94 -8.80 3.98
C PHE A 136 -14.73 -8.42 2.50
N ASP A 137 -15.52 -7.46 2.06
CA ASP A 137 -15.42 -6.84 0.74
C ASP A 137 -14.67 -5.51 0.84
N GLY A 138 -13.51 -5.42 0.18
CA GLY A 138 -12.82 -4.15 0.05
C GLY A 138 -11.36 -4.23 -0.34
N VAL A 139 -10.61 -3.19 0.00
CA VAL A 139 -9.25 -2.97 -0.52
C VAL A 139 -8.31 -2.67 0.64
N VAL A 140 -7.12 -3.27 0.61
CA VAL A 140 -6.04 -2.95 1.54
C VAL A 140 -4.81 -2.53 0.76
N LEU A 141 -4.28 -1.36 1.08
CA LEU A 141 -3.01 -0.85 0.57
C LEU A 141 -1.88 -1.32 1.47
N PHE A 142 -0.83 -1.86 0.87
CA PHE A 142 0.38 -2.34 1.53
C PHE A 142 1.62 -1.64 1.00
N ASP A 143 2.61 -1.45 1.87
CA ASP A 143 3.96 -1.05 1.47
C ASP A 143 4.79 -2.25 0.92
N LEU A 144 6.06 -2.00 0.57
CA LEU A 144 6.96 -3.02 0.00
C LEU A 144 7.42 -4.11 0.99
N GLU A 145 7.10 -3.98 2.28
CA GLU A 145 7.29 -5.03 3.29
C GLU A 145 5.96 -5.70 3.65
N SER A 146 4.92 -5.53 2.82
CA SER A 146 3.58 -6.10 3.02
C SER A 146 2.92 -5.66 4.32
N ARG A 147 3.22 -4.45 4.79
CA ARG A 147 2.54 -3.89 5.97
C ARG A 147 1.35 -3.06 5.52
N PRO A 148 0.19 -3.21 6.17
CA PRO A 148 -0.99 -2.45 5.80
C PRO A 148 -0.76 -0.97 6.10
N VAL A 149 -1.22 -0.14 5.17
CA VAL A 149 -1.15 1.32 5.22
C VAL A 149 -2.54 1.90 5.42
N MET A 150 -3.50 1.37 4.67
CA MET A 150 -4.88 1.84 4.60
C MET A 150 -5.80 0.69 4.23
N MET A 151 -7.01 0.71 4.76
CA MET A 151 -8.07 -0.25 4.42
C MET A 151 -9.36 0.49 4.08
N LYS A 152 -10.02 0.07 3.00
CA LYS A 152 -11.38 0.48 2.65
C LYS A 152 -12.30 -0.73 2.64
N THR A 153 -13.48 -0.59 3.22
CA THR A 153 -14.55 -1.59 3.18
C THR A 153 -15.71 -1.03 2.37
N TYR A 154 -16.27 -1.87 1.51
CA TYR A 154 -17.31 -1.46 0.56
C TYR A 154 -18.56 -2.31 0.72
N GLN A 155 -19.69 -1.74 0.29
CA GLN A 155 -20.85 -2.50 -0.10
C GLN A 155 -20.62 -3.04 -1.51
N VAL A 156 -21.00 -4.29 -1.74
CA VAL A 156 -20.97 -4.93 -3.05
C VAL A 156 -22.38 -5.01 -3.62
N ASP A 157 -22.53 -4.75 -4.91
CA ASP A 157 -23.79 -5.04 -5.61
C ASP A 157 -23.99 -6.56 -5.67
N PRO A 158 -25.10 -7.11 -5.14
CA PRO A 158 -25.35 -8.55 -5.17
C PRO A 158 -25.46 -9.14 -6.58
N LEU A 159 -25.75 -8.32 -7.59
CA LEU A 159 -25.90 -8.76 -8.98
C LEU A 159 -24.59 -8.74 -9.76
N SER A 160 -23.86 -7.62 -9.75
CA SER A 160 -22.60 -7.48 -10.49
C SER A 160 -21.38 -7.98 -9.73
N GLY A 161 -21.43 -8.04 -8.39
CA GLY A 161 -20.26 -8.31 -7.56
C GLY A 161 -19.28 -7.15 -7.47
N GLU A 162 -19.63 -5.97 -7.99
CA GLU A 162 -18.77 -4.79 -7.98
C GLU A 162 -18.89 -3.98 -6.69
N PHE A 163 -17.80 -3.32 -6.28
CA PHE A 163 -17.82 -2.36 -5.19
C PHE A 163 -18.65 -1.13 -5.57
N THR A 164 -19.61 -0.77 -4.72
CA THR A 164 -20.52 0.35 -4.95
C THR A 164 -20.26 1.50 -3.98
N THR A 165 -20.56 1.29 -2.71
CA THR A 165 -20.53 2.33 -1.68
C THR A 165 -19.40 2.09 -0.71
N LEU A 166 -18.54 3.09 -0.50
CA LEU A 166 -17.52 3.05 0.56
C LEU A 166 -18.21 3.13 1.93
N LEU A 167 -18.10 2.06 2.72
CA LEU A 167 -18.68 1.97 4.06
C LEU A 167 -17.73 2.51 5.12
N LYS A 168 -16.43 2.24 4.95
CA LYS A 168 -15.40 2.58 5.94
C LYS A 168 -14.05 2.78 5.28
N GLU A 169 -13.28 3.75 5.75
CA GLU A 169 -11.87 3.95 5.38
C GLU A 169 -11.05 4.12 6.66
N GLU A 170 -10.02 3.29 6.84
CA GLU A 170 -9.17 3.25 8.02
C GLU A 170 -7.71 3.51 7.67
N TRP A 171 -7.06 4.34 8.48
CA TRP A 171 -5.66 4.75 8.29
C TRP A 171 -4.79 4.51 9.52
N ASP A 172 -5.35 4.03 10.64
CA ASP A 172 -4.59 3.64 11.82
C ASP A 172 -4.41 2.13 11.88
N MET A 173 -3.20 1.68 11.56
CA MET A 173 -2.84 0.26 11.48
C MET A 173 -2.10 -0.21 12.74
N GLN A 174 -2.09 0.60 13.82
CA GLN A 174 -1.43 0.24 15.08
C GLN A 174 -2.05 -1.00 15.73
N VAL A 175 -3.38 -1.12 15.67
CA VAL A 175 -4.16 -2.13 16.41
C VAL A 175 -5.02 -2.93 15.42
N MET A 176 -4.45 -3.37 14.31
CA MET A 176 -5.09 -4.27 13.35
C MET A 176 -4.62 -5.74 13.49
N PRO A 177 -4.72 -6.41 14.67
CA PRO A 177 -4.19 -7.75 14.86
C PRO A 177 -5.03 -8.86 14.19
N GLN A 178 -6.31 -8.63 13.87
CA GLN A 178 -7.22 -9.71 13.45
C GLN A 178 -7.33 -9.88 11.93
N LEU A 179 -7.20 -8.81 11.15
CA LEU A 179 -7.32 -8.90 9.69
C LEU A 179 -5.99 -9.31 9.01
N LEU A 180 -4.83 -9.01 9.62
CA LEU A 180 -3.52 -9.38 9.08
C LEU A 180 -3.30 -10.90 8.96
N HIS A 181 -3.82 -11.70 9.90
CA HIS A 181 -3.79 -13.17 9.79
C HIS A 181 -4.70 -13.71 8.67
N ALA A 182 -5.74 -12.97 8.27
CA ALA A 182 -6.62 -13.32 7.16
C ALA A 182 -6.08 -12.85 5.79
N PHE A 183 -5.09 -11.96 5.76
CA PHE A 183 -4.52 -11.37 4.54
C PHE A 183 -3.35 -12.14 3.94
N ASN A 184 -2.83 -13.15 4.66
CA ASN A 184 -1.78 -14.05 4.21
C ASN A 184 -2.13 -15.50 4.58
N PRO A 185 -2.89 -16.23 3.73
CA PRO A 185 -3.00 -17.68 3.90
C PRO A 185 -1.68 -18.42 3.60
N LEU A 186 -0.64 -17.74 3.09
CA LEU A 186 0.60 -18.37 2.59
C LEU A 186 1.83 -18.29 3.53
N GLN A 187 1.64 -18.06 4.83
CA GLN A 187 2.74 -18.17 5.81
C GLN A 187 2.48 -19.16 6.95
N ALA A 188 1.52 -20.08 6.78
CA ALA A 188 1.40 -21.28 7.60
C ALA A 188 1.91 -22.47 6.77
N GLY A 189 3.24 -22.63 6.71
CA GLY A 189 3.93 -23.72 6.04
C GLY A 189 5.40 -23.75 6.46
#